data_AF-A0A9J6GTC1-F1
#
_entry.id   AF-A0A9J6GTC1-F1
#
_cell.length_a   1.000
_cell.length_b   1.000
_cell.length_c   1.000
_cell.angle_alpha   90.00
_cell.angle_beta   90.00
_cell.angle_gamma   90.00
#
_symmetry.space_group_name_H-M   'P 1'
#
loop_
_entity.id
_entity.type
_entity.pdbx_description
1 polymer ?
#
loop_
_entity_poly.entity_id
_entity_poly.type
_entity_poly.pdbx_seq_one_letter_code
_entity_poly.pdbx_strand_id
1 'polypeptide(L)'
;MKRPIKQGHMTTHYTFADIIPSKQRKGNLFPLNVYSNPKHIRQNFRSHLHQASTSAISSALEIGGDFNARHTASGYVRDTSKSRNLL
;
A
#
# COMPACT_ATOMS: atom_id res chain seq x y z
N MET A 1 -31.48 -6.61 -1.37
CA MET A 1 -30.68 -6.65 -2.62
C MET A 1 -29.92 -5.32 -2.75
N LYS A 2 -28.64 -5.25 -2.36
CA LYS A 2 -27.86 -4.00 -2.36
C LYS A 2 -27.19 -3.84 -3.73
N ARG A 3 -27.43 -2.71 -4.40
CA ARG A 3 -26.90 -2.41 -5.73
C ARG A 3 -25.38 -2.18 -5.66
N PRO A 4 -24.58 -2.69 -6.62
CA PRO A 4 -23.16 -2.42 -6.66
C PRO A 4 -22.91 -0.94 -6.98
N ILE A 5 -22.08 -0.30 -6.17
CA ILE A 5 -21.57 1.05 -6.41
C ILE A 5 -20.62 0.95 -7.61
N LYS A 6 -20.90 1.70 -8.68
CA LYS A 6 -19.97 1.84 -9.81
C LYS A 6 -18.71 2.58 -9.32
N GLN A 7 -17.66 1.83 -8.98
CA GLN A 7 -16.32 2.36 -8.76
C GLN A 7 -15.73 2.82 -10.09
N GLY A 8 -15.44 4.12 -10.22
CA GLY A 8 -14.55 4.61 -11.27
C GLY A 8 -13.20 3.89 -11.16
N HIS A 9 -12.61 3.52 -12.30
CA HIS A 9 -11.43 2.65 -12.41
C HIS A 9 -10.16 3.26 -11.79
N MET A 10 -10.06 3.22 -10.46
CA MET A 10 -8.87 3.54 -9.66
C MET A 10 -8.56 2.38 -8.73
N THR A 11 -8.25 1.22 -9.30
CA THR A 11 -8.01 0.01 -8.51
C THR A 11 -6.52 -0.06 -8.11
N THR A 12 -6.23 0.34 -6.88
CA THR A 12 -5.06 -0.18 -6.15
C THR A 12 -5.49 -1.51 -5.53
N HIS A 13 -4.74 -2.58 -5.79
CA HIS A 13 -4.96 -3.87 -5.16
C HIS A 13 -4.00 -3.98 -3.97
N TYR A 14 -4.51 -4.35 -2.81
CA TYR A 14 -3.68 -4.56 -1.63
C TYR A 14 -4.11 -5.80 -0.86
N THR A 15 -3.14 -6.45 -0.22
CA THR A 15 -3.36 -7.52 0.76
C THR A 15 -2.78 -7.07 2.07
N PHE A 16 -3.61 -7.07 3.11
CA PHE A 16 -3.24 -6.74 4.48
C PHE A 16 -3.54 -7.96 5.36
N ALA A 17 -2.54 -8.46 6.08
CA ALA A 17 -2.68 -9.61 6.95
C ALA A 17 -2.05 -9.33 8.31
N ASP A 18 -2.48 -10.06 9.34
CA ASP A 18 -1.81 -10.11 10.65
C ASP A 18 -1.07 -11.45 10.75
N ILE A 19 0.25 -11.39 10.92
CA ILE A 19 1.09 -12.57 11.17
C ILE A 19 1.39 -12.61 12.67
N ILE A 20 0.76 -13.56 13.35
CA ILE A 20 0.97 -13.85 14.78
C ILE A 20 2.10 -14.90 14.91
N PRO A 21 3.29 -14.55 15.41
CA PRO A 21 4.41 -15.47 15.49
C PRO A 21 4.18 -16.53 16.56
N SER A 22 4.38 -17.81 16.24
CA SER A 22 3.88 -18.89 17.10
C SER A 22 4.65 -19.10 18.41
N LYS A 23 5.93 -18.73 18.57
CA LYS A 23 6.64 -18.98 19.85
C LYS A 23 7.75 -18.01 20.32
N GLN A 24 8.24 -17.03 19.55
CA GLN A 24 9.46 -16.29 19.97
C GLN A 24 9.61 -14.81 19.52
N ARG A 25 8.67 -14.20 18.80
CA ARG A 25 8.81 -12.77 18.42
C ARG A 25 7.93 -11.89 19.29
N LYS A 26 8.52 -10.82 19.85
CA LYS A 26 7.78 -9.75 20.51
C LYS A 26 7.11 -8.89 19.43
N GLY A 27 5.77 -8.98 19.33
CA GLY A 27 4.95 -8.13 18.47
C GLY A 27 4.41 -8.80 17.21
N ASN A 28 3.20 -8.42 16.81
CA ASN A 28 2.59 -8.84 15.55
C ASN A 28 3.33 -8.18 14.37
N LEU A 29 3.28 -8.83 13.20
CA LEU A 29 3.77 -8.26 11.94
C LEU A 29 2.59 -8.10 10.98
N PHE A 30 2.45 -6.90 10.45
CA PHE A 30 1.41 -6.55 9.50
C PHE A 30 2.02 -6.30 8.12
N PRO A 31 2.09 -7.30 7.23
CA PRO A 31 2.47 -7.06 5.84
C PRO A 31 1.34 -6.37 5.06
N LEU A 32 1.69 -5.32 4.32
CA LEU A 32 0.88 -4.69 3.29
C LEU A 32 1.58 -4.84 1.94
N ASN A 33 1.09 -5.74 1.10
CA ASN A 33 1.55 -5.85 -0.28
C ASN A 33 0.67 -4.98 -1.19
N VAL A 34 1.28 -4.04 -1.93
CA VAL A 34 0.59 -3.09 -2.80
C VAL A 34 0.92 -3.38 -4.26
N TYR A 35 -0.11 -3.48 -5.08
CA TYR A 35 0.03 -3.41 -6.54
C TYR A 35 -0.83 -2.26 -7.08
N SER A 36 -0.25 -1.45 -7.97
CA SER A 36 -1.02 -0.45 -8.69
C SER A 36 -0.71 -0.46 -10.17
N ASN A 37 -1.73 -0.27 -11.00
CA ASN A 37 -1.61 -0.32 -12.45
C ASN A 37 -0.70 0.82 -12.98
N PRO A 38 0.27 0.55 -13.87
CA PRO A 38 1.13 1.58 -14.45
C PRO A 38 0.37 2.61 -15.31
N LYS A 39 -0.79 2.24 -15.86
CA LYS A 39 -1.60 3.14 -16.70
C LYS A 39 -2.34 4.21 -15.89
N HIS A 40 -2.47 4.02 -14.57
CA HIS A 40 -3.22 4.92 -13.69
C HIS A 40 -2.27 5.85 -12.95
N ILE A 41 -2.21 7.11 -13.40
CA ILE A 41 -1.30 8.15 -12.88
C ILE A 41 -1.68 8.58 -11.46
N ARG A 42 -2.98 8.56 -11.12
CA ARG A 42 -3.50 8.91 -9.80
C ARG A 42 -3.83 7.64 -9.02
N GLN A 43 -3.46 7.59 -7.75
CA GLN A 43 -3.76 6.49 -6.82
C GLN A 43 -3.99 7.05 -5.42
N ASN A 44 -4.73 6.28 -4.61
CA ASN A 44 -5.03 6.64 -3.23
C ASN A 44 -4.05 5.98 -2.24
N PHE A 45 -2.74 6.07 -2.51
CA PHE A 45 -1.73 5.42 -1.67
C PHE A 45 -1.79 5.94 -0.23
N ARG A 46 -1.83 7.27 -0.06
CA ARG A 46 -1.85 7.90 1.28
C ARG A 46 -2.96 7.36 2.18
N SER A 47 -4.18 7.19 1.66
CA SER A 47 -5.28 6.66 2.48
C SER A 47 -5.05 5.21 2.90
N HIS A 48 -4.54 4.37 2.00
CA HIS A 48 -4.27 2.96 2.31
C HIS A 48 -3.10 2.79 3.26
N LEU A 49 -2.02 3.55 3.06
CA LEU A 49 -0.86 3.55 3.95
C LEU A 49 -1.21 4.08 5.34
N HIS A 50 -2.00 5.15 5.42
CA HIS A 50 -2.50 5.67 6.69
C HIS A 50 -3.40 4.66 7.41
N GLN A 51 -4.32 4.01 6.69
CA GLN A 51 -5.16 2.97 7.28
C GLN A 51 -4.30 1.82 7.84
N ALA A 52 -3.34 1.32 7.06
CA ALA A 52 -2.44 0.27 7.51
C ALA A 52 -1.61 0.68 8.72
N SER A 53 -1.08 1.91 8.76
CA SER A 53 -0.34 2.42 9.92
C SER A 53 -1.22 2.52 11.16
N THR A 54 -2.47 2.98 11.01
CA THR A 54 -3.41 3.04 12.13
C THR A 54 -3.81 1.66 12.64
N SER A 55 -3.88 0.65 11.76
CA SER A 55 -4.21 -0.73 12.14
C SER A 55 -3.05 -1.45 12.84
N ALA A 56 -1.80 -1.17 12.47
CA ALA A 56 -0.64 -1.78 13.10
C ALA A 56 -0.35 -1.21 14.51
N ILE A 57 -0.77 0.02 14.80
CA ILE A 57 -0.60 0.73 16.09
C ILE A 57 0.87 0.76 16.56
N SER A 58 1.30 -0.24 17.34
CA SER A 58 2.64 -0.39 17.93
C SER A 58 3.36 -1.65 17.44
N SER A 59 2.73 -2.38 16.52
CA SER A 59 3.27 -3.59 15.89
C SER A 59 4.07 -3.23 14.65
N ALA A 60 4.92 -4.16 14.20
CA ALA A 60 5.71 -3.95 13.00
C ALA A 60 4.79 -3.92 11.76
N LEU A 61 4.90 -2.87 10.95
CA LEU A 61 4.22 -2.75 9.66
C LEU A 61 5.28 -2.83 8.55
N GLU A 62 5.15 -3.81 7.68
CA GLU A 62 5.99 -3.96 6.49
C GLU A 62 5.17 -3.62 5.25
N ILE A 63 5.60 -2.61 4.49
CA ILE A 63 4.93 -2.18 3.27
C ILE A 63 5.85 -2.50 2.09
N GLY A 64 5.35 -3.26 1.13
CA GLY A 64 6.09 -3.63 -0.07
C GLY A 64 5.19 -3.84 -1.28
N GLY A 65 5.80 -4.10 -2.44
CA GLY A 65 5.09 -4.43 -3.67
C GLY A 65 5.44 -3.51 -4.86
N ASP A 66 4.65 -3.60 -5.93
CA ASP A 66 4.85 -2.84 -7.16
C ASP A 66 3.88 -1.65 -7.25
N PHE A 67 4.40 -0.50 -6.82
CA PHE A 67 3.70 0.78 -6.87
C PHE A 67 3.65 1.39 -8.27
N ASN A 68 4.39 0.85 -9.26
CA ASN A 68 4.52 1.43 -10.60
C ASN A 68 4.73 2.96 -10.58
N ALA A 69 5.48 3.45 -9.58
CA ALA A 69 5.63 4.85 -9.24
C ALA A 69 7.12 5.16 -9.12
N ARG A 70 7.75 5.52 -10.25
CA ARG A 70 9.19 5.76 -10.32
C ARG A 70 9.58 6.93 -9.43
N HIS A 71 10.45 6.69 -8.46
CA HIS A 71 10.95 7.69 -7.52
C HIS A 71 12.48 7.66 -7.46
N THR A 72 13.10 8.81 -7.31
CA THR A 72 14.55 8.98 -7.21
C THR A 72 15.16 8.21 -6.03
N ALA A 73 14.48 8.18 -4.89
CA ALA A 73 14.88 7.36 -3.73
C ALA A 73 14.94 5.85 -4.02
N SER A 74 14.29 5.37 -5.08
CA SER A 74 14.34 3.99 -5.54
C SER A 74 15.31 3.77 -6.72
N GLY A 75 16.19 4.74 -7.00
CA GLY A 75 17.22 4.65 -8.04
C GLY A 75 16.79 5.10 -9.44
N TYR A 76 15.60 5.69 -9.60
CA TYR A 76 15.18 6.25 -10.89
C TYR A 76 15.77 7.66 -11.13
N VAL A 77 15.98 8.02 -12.40
CA VAL A 77 16.51 9.34 -12.77
C VAL A 77 15.56 10.49 -12.45
N ARG A 78 14.24 10.23 -12.44
CA ARG A 78 13.21 11.26 -12.24
C ARG A 78 11.98 10.70 -11.56
N ASP A 79 11.28 11.59 -10.85
CA ASP A 79 10.01 11.29 -10.21
C ASP A 79 8.85 11.36 -11.20
N THR A 80 7.92 10.42 -11.08
CA THR A 80 6.63 10.47 -11.76
C THR A 80 5.61 11.25 -10.92
N SER A 81 4.55 11.78 -11.56
CA SER A 81 3.43 12.37 -10.81
C SER A 81 2.81 11.37 -9.83
N LYS A 82 2.89 10.08 -10.14
CA LYS A 82 2.38 9.00 -9.30
C LYS A 82 3.22 8.81 -8.03
N SER A 83 4.55 8.85 -8.13
CA SER A 83 5.44 8.74 -6.97
C SER A 83 5.43 9.97 -6.07
N ARG A 84 5.25 11.17 -6.63
CA ARG A 84 5.04 12.39 -5.84
C ARG A 84 3.75 12.37 -5.01
N ASN A 85 2.80 11.49 -5.34
CA ASN A 85 1.60 11.25 -4.54
C ASN A 85 1.72 10.03 -3.60
N LEU A 86 2.83 9.28 -3.69
CA LEU A 86 3.13 8.15 -2.81
C LEU A 86 3.84 8.61 -1.53
N LEU A 87 4.82 9.51 -1.67
CA LEU A 87 5.63 10.06 -0.58
C LEU A 87 5.14 11.44 -0.11
#